data_AF-V2YF85-F1
#
_entry.id   AF-V2YF85-F1
#
_cell.length_a   1.000
_cell.length_b   1.000
_cell.length_c   1.000
_cell.angle_alpha   90.00
_cell.angle_beta   90.00
_cell.angle_gamma   90.00
#
_symmetry.space_group_name_H-M   'P 1'
#
loop_
_entity.id
_entity.type
_entity.pdbx_description
1 polymer ?
#
loop_
_entity_poly.entity_id
_entity_poly.type
_entity_poly.pdbx_seq_one_letter_code
_entity_poly.pdbx_strand_id
1 'polypeptide(L)'
;MPDELSVRQWQEQFRAGAFNLQDRYTQCRAGWYDWFCQDHALAGRLKKIGRVVMGITDPFILDNYYVWFKNNCPLNGPLYDDARFEPLSGNRDGKYFVISLDSPHERMKWALVTERYGFDAPEFDCRDIREMIRYVNSIGPELQKGVIPPFIAEKDAVTAYARQRGEPEGLHIYRDGDHQYSYTSRRDRRKRTVLAAASLENAPAGFVSEQAHAVKGMYLYCPEDVGIPLPEHPENIKKSREKKGVER
;
A
#
# COMPACT_ATOMS: atom_id res chain seq x y z
N MET A 1 -17.85 17.88 -15.09
CA MET A 1 -17.82 17.81 -13.61
C MET A 1 -17.51 19.21 -13.12
N PRO A 2 -18.01 19.69 -11.96
CA PRO A 2 -17.47 20.92 -11.40
C PRO A 2 -15.95 20.77 -11.32
N ASP A 3 -15.20 21.81 -11.70
CA ASP A 3 -13.74 21.78 -11.78
C ASP A 3 -13.17 21.20 -10.48
N GLU A 4 -12.52 20.03 -10.58
CA GLU A 4 -11.96 19.32 -9.43
C GLU A 4 -10.95 20.24 -8.74
N LEU A 5 -11.18 20.51 -7.45
CA LEU A 5 -10.28 21.35 -6.68
C LEU A 5 -8.95 20.63 -6.49
N SER A 6 -7.85 21.30 -6.80
CA SER A 6 -6.55 20.77 -6.41
C SER A 6 -6.49 20.59 -4.88
N VAL A 7 -5.65 19.67 -4.39
CA VAL A 7 -5.46 19.49 -2.95
C VAL A 7 -5.10 20.83 -2.27
N ARG A 8 -4.32 21.69 -2.94
CA ARG A 8 -4.05 23.07 -2.46
C ARG A 8 -5.33 23.88 -2.28
N GLN A 9 -6.16 23.97 -3.31
CA GLN A 9 -7.43 24.73 -3.26
C GLN A 9 -8.40 24.14 -2.23
N TRP A 10 -8.43 22.81 -2.12
CA TRP A 10 -9.21 22.12 -1.09
C TRP A 10 -8.73 22.50 0.31
N GLN A 11 -7.42 22.53 0.56
CA GLN A 11 -6.86 22.95 1.85
C GLN A 11 -7.22 24.41 2.18
N GLU A 12 -7.17 25.31 1.20
CA GLU A 12 -7.56 26.72 1.35
C GLU A 12 -9.04 26.85 1.75
N GLN A 13 -9.92 26.15 1.06
CA GLN A 13 -11.35 26.13 1.38
C GLN A 13 -11.65 25.49 2.75
N PHE A 14 -10.95 24.41 3.09
CA PHE A 14 -11.07 23.77 4.39
C PHE A 14 -10.64 24.71 5.52
N ARG A 15 -9.51 25.42 5.38
CA ARG A 15 -9.05 26.45 6.35
C ARG A 15 -10.03 27.61 6.47
N ALA A 16 -10.64 28.04 5.36
CA ALA A 16 -11.65 29.09 5.34
C ALA A 16 -13.00 28.65 5.94
N GLY A 17 -13.16 27.37 6.32
CA GLY A 17 -14.38 26.86 6.93
C GLY A 17 -15.50 26.59 5.93
N ALA A 18 -15.19 26.50 4.63
CA ALA A 18 -16.18 26.27 3.57
C ALA A 18 -16.97 24.96 3.73
N PHE A 19 -16.44 24.00 4.50
CA PHE A 19 -17.01 22.67 4.70
C PHE A 19 -17.57 22.43 6.11
N ASN A 20 -17.86 23.50 6.87
CA ASN A 20 -18.32 23.40 8.27
C ASN A 20 -19.80 23.03 8.43
N LEU A 21 -20.65 23.32 7.43
CA LEU A 21 -22.06 22.97 7.50
C LEU A 21 -22.25 21.45 7.37
N GLN A 22 -23.21 20.92 8.13
CA GLN A 22 -23.48 19.48 8.21
C GLN A 22 -24.43 18.99 7.10
N ASP A 23 -24.92 19.88 6.24
CA ASP A 23 -25.83 19.51 5.17
C ASP A 23 -25.11 18.71 4.07
N ARG A 24 -25.89 17.83 3.43
CA ARG A 24 -25.40 16.96 2.35
C ARG A 24 -24.74 17.73 1.22
N TYR A 25 -25.27 18.89 0.82
CA TYR A 25 -24.74 19.65 -0.30
C TYR A 25 -23.33 20.17 0.00
N THR A 26 -23.12 20.74 1.18
CA THR A 26 -21.79 21.16 1.65
C THR A 26 -20.82 19.99 1.72
N GLN A 27 -21.27 18.83 2.20
CA GLN A 27 -20.40 17.65 2.35
C GLN A 27 -20.08 16.97 1.01
N CYS A 28 -21.00 16.96 0.04
CA CYS A 28 -20.69 16.60 -1.34
C CYS A 28 -19.63 17.54 -1.94
N ARG A 29 -19.78 18.87 -1.73
CA ARG A 29 -18.80 19.86 -2.20
C ARG A 29 -17.43 19.72 -1.52
N ALA A 30 -17.40 19.22 -0.29
CA ALA A 30 -16.17 18.92 0.42
C ALA A 30 -15.43 17.67 -0.12
N GLY A 31 -16.07 16.89 -0.99
CA GLY A 31 -15.49 15.72 -1.64
C GLY A 31 -16.05 14.38 -1.17
N TRP A 32 -17.08 14.34 -0.30
CA TRP A 32 -17.74 13.07 0.01
C TRP A 32 -18.47 12.53 -1.22
N TYR A 33 -18.09 11.35 -1.68
CA TYR A 33 -18.65 10.73 -2.87
C TYR A 33 -19.72 9.67 -2.54
N ASP A 34 -19.44 8.84 -1.54
CA ASP A 34 -20.29 7.72 -1.12
C ASP A 34 -20.08 7.44 0.37
N TRP A 35 -21.17 7.18 1.10
CA TRP A 35 -21.15 7.03 2.55
C TRP A 35 -22.30 6.19 3.09
N PHE A 36 -22.07 5.55 4.24
CA PHE A 36 -23.07 4.72 4.93
C PHE A 36 -23.49 5.28 6.30
N CYS A 37 -22.78 6.31 6.80
CA CYS A 37 -23.19 7.05 7.97
C CYS A 37 -24.31 8.07 7.66
N GLN A 38 -24.84 8.71 8.70
CA GLN A 38 -25.82 9.78 8.53
C GLN A 38 -25.16 11.05 7.98
N ASP A 39 -25.86 11.81 7.11
CA ASP A 39 -25.32 13.02 6.46
C ASP A 39 -24.72 14.01 7.47
N HIS A 40 -25.39 14.24 8.60
CA HIS A 40 -24.92 15.18 9.63
C HIS A 40 -23.60 14.76 10.30
N ALA A 41 -23.21 13.48 10.21
CA ALA A 41 -21.95 12.98 10.76
C ALA A 41 -20.74 13.29 9.85
N LEU A 42 -20.96 13.58 8.56
CA LEU A 42 -19.90 13.75 7.56
C LEU A 42 -18.96 14.91 7.89
N ALA A 43 -19.48 16.06 8.35
CA ALA A 43 -18.63 17.20 8.71
C ALA A 43 -17.67 16.87 9.86
N GLY A 44 -18.13 16.08 10.85
CA GLY A 44 -17.32 15.61 11.96
C GLY A 44 -16.26 14.59 11.52
N ARG A 45 -16.63 13.68 10.61
CA ARG A 45 -15.71 12.71 10.00
C ARG A 45 -14.66 13.39 9.13
N LEU A 46 -15.05 14.39 8.35
CA LEU A 46 -14.17 15.18 7.49
C LEU A 46 -13.07 15.86 8.31
N LYS A 47 -13.40 16.40 9.49
CA LYS A 47 -12.41 16.96 10.42
C LYS A 47 -11.40 15.93 10.91
N LYS A 48 -11.74 14.63 10.95
CA LYS A 48 -10.82 13.57 11.38
C LYS A 48 -9.88 13.15 10.26
N ILE A 49 -10.42 12.75 9.10
CA ILE A 49 -9.64 12.27 7.95
C ILE A 49 -8.91 13.43 7.26
N GLY A 50 -9.55 14.60 7.15
CA GLY A 50 -8.99 15.80 6.51
C GLY A 50 -7.70 16.31 7.15
N ARG A 51 -7.38 15.92 8.40
CA ARG A 51 -6.08 16.24 9.02
C ARG A 51 -4.89 15.70 8.22
N VAL A 52 -5.03 14.54 7.58
CA VAL A 52 -3.94 13.98 6.75
C VAL A 52 -3.76 14.81 5.49
N VAL A 53 -4.88 15.19 4.86
CA VAL A 53 -4.91 16.05 3.66
C VAL A 53 -4.28 17.41 3.97
N MET A 54 -4.63 18.01 5.11
CA MET A 54 -4.07 19.28 5.60
C MET A 54 -2.58 19.22 5.92
N GLY A 55 -2.03 18.02 6.19
CA GLY A 55 -0.61 17.81 6.45
C GLY A 55 0.24 17.66 5.19
N ILE A 56 -0.38 17.51 4.01
CA ILE A 56 0.35 17.43 2.75
C ILE A 56 0.93 18.81 2.42
N THR A 57 2.23 18.83 2.15
CA THR A 57 3.04 20.01 1.82
C THR A 57 3.81 19.85 0.52
N ASP A 58 3.93 18.63 -0.01
CA ASP A 58 4.61 18.37 -1.28
C ASP A 58 3.90 19.09 -2.44
N PRO A 59 4.61 19.93 -3.22
CA PRO A 59 3.98 20.74 -4.26
C PRO A 59 3.40 19.90 -5.40
N PHE A 60 4.00 18.76 -5.74
CA PHE A 60 3.48 17.92 -6.81
C PHE A 60 2.10 17.37 -6.43
N ILE A 61 1.96 16.83 -5.22
CA ILE A 61 0.66 16.36 -4.72
C ILE A 61 -0.33 17.52 -4.58
N LEU A 62 0.10 18.66 -4.04
CA LEU A 62 -0.76 19.82 -3.84
C LEU A 62 -1.38 20.37 -5.14
N ASP A 63 -0.61 20.38 -6.22
CA ASP A 63 -0.98 21.09 -7.45
C ASP A 63 -1.48 20.16 -8.57
N ASN A 64 -1.23 18.85 -8.48
CA ASN A 64 -1.56 17.90 -9.56
C ASN A 64 -2.58 16.84 -9.15
N TYR A 65 -3.10 16.89 -7.93
CA TYR A 65 -4.12 15.97 -7.45
C TYR A 65 -5.36 16.70 -6.97
N TYR A 66 -6.50 16.02 -7.06
CA TYR A 66 -7.67 16.31 -6.25
C TYR A 66 -7.89 15.21 -5.21
N VAL A 67 -8.69 15.52 -4.20
CA VAL A 67 -9.05 14.58 -3.13
C VAL A 67 -10.56 14.38 -3.06
N TRP A 68 -10.97 13.14 -2.83
CA TRP A 68 -12.35 12.79 -2.52
C TRP A 68 -12.38 11.74 -1.40
N PHE A 69 -13.54 11.61 -0.75
CA PHE A 69 -13.69 10.84 0.47
C PHE A 69 -14.79 9.81 0.35
N LYS A 70 -14.58 8.66 1.01
CA LYS A 70 -15.65 7.69 1.27
C LYS A 70 -15.75 7.36 2.74
N ASN A 71 -16.98 7.12 3.19
CA ASN A 71 -17.23 6.44 4.45
C ASN A 71 -17.68 5.03 4.09
N ASN A 72 -16.83 4.04 4.34
CA ASN A 72 -17.03 2.68 3.87
C ASN A 72 -17.79 1.83 4.90
N CYS A 73 -18.68 0.96 4.41
CA CYS A 73 -19.31 -0.10 5.19
C CYS A 73 -18.63 -1.44 4.86
N PRO A 74 -17.69 -1.91 5.69
CA PRO A 74 -17.10 -3.22 5.48
C PRO A 74 -18.14 -4.30 5.76
N LEU A 75 -18.06 -5.43 5.05
CA LEU A 75 -18.91 -6.60 5.35
C LEU A 75 -18.72 -7.09 6.79
N ASN A 76 -17.52 -6.92 7.35
CA ASN A 76 -17.20 -7.24 8.72
C ASN A 76 -16.38 -6.10 9.35
N GLY A 77 -16.91 -5.49 10.41
CA GLY A 77 -16.25 -4.46 11.20
C GLY A 77 -17.00 -3.12 11.21
N PRO A 78 -16.50 -2.11 11.95
CA PRO A 78 -17.06 -0.76 11.99
C PRO A 78 -16.90 0.00 10.67
N LEU A 79 -17.75 1.02 10.47
CA LEU A 79 -17.57 1.99 9.39
C LEU A 79 -16.25 2.74 9.56
N TYR A 80 -15.54 2.96 8.45
CA TYR A 80 -14.26 3.68 8.42
C TYR A 80 -14.24 4.71 7.29
N ASP A 81 -13.29 5.64 7.34
CA ASP A 81 -13.19 6.73 6.36
C ASP A 81 -11.92 6.54 5.51
N ASP A 82 -12.00 6.84 4.22
CA ASP A 82 -10.83 6.93 3.34
C ASP A 82 -10.78 8.28 2.61
N ALA A 83 -9.56 8.72 2.31
CA ALA A 83 -9.26 9.85 1.43
C ALA A 83 -8.52 9.31 0.20
N ARG A 84 -9.01 9.63 -0.98
CA ARG A 84 -8.52 9.11 -2.27
C ARG A 84 -7.97 10.26 -3.09
N PHE A 85 -6.78 10.06 -3.62
CA PHE A 85 -6.03 11.06 -4.35
C PHE A 85 -5.87 10.59 -5.78
N GLU A 86 -6.44 11.36 -6.70
CA GLU A 86 -6.36 11.09 -8.13
C GLU A 86 -5.63 12.24 -8.84
N PRO A 87 -4.83 11.95 -9.87
CA PRO A 87 -4.23 12.99 -10.68
C PRO A 87 -5.29 13.82 -11.40
N LEU A 88 -5.20 15.15 -11.32
CA LEU A 88 -6.04 16.10 -12.08
C LEU A 88 -5.92 15.92 -13.59
N SER A 89 -4.81 15.33 -14.05
CA SER A 89 -4.64 14.97 -15.47
C SER A 89 -5.62 13.89 -15.96
N GLY A 90 -6.30 13.18 -15.06
CA GLY A 90 -7.16 12.04 -15.36
C GLY A 90 -6.40 10.74 -15.70
N ASN A 91 -5.08 10.80 -15.94
CA ASN A 91 -4.28 9.61 -16.14
C ASN A 91 -3.61 9.17 -14.84
N ARG A 92 -3.92 7.94 -14.40
CA ARG A 92 -3.41 7.41 -13.14
C ARG A 92 -1.95 6.95 -13.24
N ASP A 93 -1.57 6.14 -14.23
CA ASP A 93 -0.19 5.63 -14.41
C ASP A 93 0.51 5.19 -13.09
N GLY A 94 -0.20 4.50 -12.19
CA GLY A 94 0.36 4.06 -10.89
C GLY A 94 0.44 5.15 -9.81
N LYS A 95 -0.08 6.36 -10.11
CA LYS A 95 -0.01 7.54 -9.25
C LYS A 95 -1.23 7.74 -8.35
N TYR A 96 -2.27 6.90 -8.49
CA TYR A 96 -3.42 6.91 -7.59
C TYR A 96 -3.04 6.33 -6.22
N PHE A 97 -3.52 6.95 -5.14
CA PHE A 97 -3.34 6.42 -3.79
C PHE A 97 -4.50 6.74 -2.86
N VAL A 98 -4.64 5.92 -1.81
CA VAL A 98 -5.72 5.96 -0.84
C VAL A 98 -5.13 5.94 0.57
N ILE A 99 -5.62 6.81 1.44
CA ILE A 99 -5.31 6.82 2.87
C ILE A 99 -6.57 6.47 3.64
N SER A 100 -6.55 5.33 4.32
CA SER A 100 -7.65 4.88 5.19
C SER A 100 -7.37 5.22 6.65
N LEU A 101 -8.41 5.58 7.39
CA LEU A 101 -8.41 5.83 8.82
C LEU A 101 -9.33 4.85 9.55
N ASP A 102 -8.77 4.10 10.50
CA ASP A 102 -9.47 3.13 11.36
C ASP A 102 -10.18 2.03 10.54
N SER A 103 -9.60 1.63 9.41
CA SER A 103 -10.10 0.49 8.63
C SER A 103 -9.96 -0.81 9.45
N PRO A 104 -11.02 -1.61 9.61
CA PRO A 104 -10.96 -2.86 10.36
C PRO A 104 -10.23 -3.98 9.62
N HIS A 105 -9.86 -3.75 8.36
CA HIS A 105 -9.11 -4.69 7.55
C HIS A 105 -7.60 -4.44 7.59
N GLU A 106 -7.17 -3.33 8.20
CA GLU A 106 -5.77 -2.93 8.29
C GLU A 106 -5.21 -3.13 9.70
N ARG A 107 -3.91 -3.42 9.78
CA ARG A 107 -3.24 -3.72 11.06
C ARG A 107 -3.04 -2.48 11.94
N MET A 108 -2.98 -1.29 11.33
CA MET A 108 -2.73 -0.02 12.01
C MET A 108 -3.83 0.99 11.72
N LYS A 109 -3.83 2.06 12.52
CA LYS A 109 -4.81 3.14 12.45
C LYS A 109 -4.86 3.84 11.09
N TRP A 110 -3.70 4.10 10.52
CA TRP A 110 -3.54 4.75 9.21
C TRP A 110 -2.92 3.75 8.25
N ALA A 111 -3.49 3.63 7.06
CA ALA A 111 -2.96 2.78 6.00
C ALA A 111 -2.96 3.53 4.67
N LEU A 112 -1.82 3.52 3.98
CA LEU A 112 -1.62 4.07 2.65
C LEU A 112 -1.51 2.92 1.66
N VAL A 113 -2.44 2.89 0.71
CA VAL A 113 -2.42 1.99 -0.44
C VAL A 113 -2.12 2.82 -1.67
N THR A 114 -1.13 2.41 -2.45
CA THR A 114 -0.78 3.05 -3.72
C THR A 114 -1.05 2.08 -4.86
N GLU A 115 -1.41 2.61 -6.02
CA GLU A 115 -1.61 1.77 -7.21
C GLU A 115 -0.31 1.07 -7.64
N ARG A 116 0.85 1.73 -7.48
CA ARG A 116 2.17 1.13 -7.76
C ARG A 116 2.50 -0.06 -6.87
N TYR A 117 2.04 -0.08 -5.62
CA TYR A 117 2.25 -1.21 -4.70
C TYR A 117 1.20 -2.30 -4.90
N GLY A 118 0.04 -1.97 -5.47
CA GLY A 118 -1.12 -2.85 -5.58
C GLY A 118 -2.10 -2.67 -4.44
N PHE A 119 -3.34 -3.13 -4.65
CA PHE A 119 -4.46 -2.91 -3.72
C PHE A 119 -4.69 -4.03 -2.70
N ASP A 120 -3.85 -5.07 -2.71
CA ASP A 120 -3.93 -6.23 -1.82
C ASP A 120 -3.36 -5.98 -0.42
N ALA A 121 -2.51 -4.95 -0.25
CA ALA A 121 -1.90 -4.60 1.02
C ALA A 121 -1.46 -3.13 1.01
N PRO A 122 -1.37 -2.48 2.18
CA PRO A 122 -0.82 -1.13 2.27
C PRO A 122 0.68 -1.10 1.93
N GLU A 123 1.10 -0.09 1.17
CA GLU A 123 2.51 0.25 0.96
C GLU A 123 3.14 0.70 2.27
N PHE A 124 2.37 1.43 3.08
CA PHE A 124 2.78 1.95 4.38
C PHE A 124 1.60 2.02 5.34
N ASP A 125 1.84 1.73 6.61
CA ASP A 125 0.85 1.93 7.66
C ASP A 125 1.51 2.35 8.97
N CYS A 126 0.75 3.04 9.82
CA CYS A 126 1.27 3.59 11.06
C CYS A 126 0.18 3.93 12.07
N ARG A 127 0.60 4.19 13.31
CA ARG A 127 -0.31 4.63 14.39
C ARG A 127 -0.44 6.15 14.47
N ASP A 128 0.64 6.87 14.20
CA ASP A 128 0.69 8.33 14.28
C ASP A 128 0.47 8.95 12.89
N ILE A 129 -0.48 9.89 12.82
CA ILE A 129 -0.76 10.69 11.62
C ILE A 129 0.49 11.45 11.14
N ARG A 130 1.39 11.86 12.05
CA ARG A 130 2.62 12.57 11.67
C ARG A 130 3.55 11.70 10.82
N GLU A 131 3.58 10.40 11.08
CA GLU A 131 4.34 9.44 10.26
C GLU A 131 3.67 9.26 8.89
N MET A 132 2.35 9.14 8.85
CA MET A 132 1.59 9.08 7.59
C MET A 132 1.83 10.33 6.74
N ILE A 133 1.73 11.52 7.34
CA ILE A 133 2.00 12.79 6.68
C ILE A 133 3.44 12.83 6.15
N ARG A 134 4.43 12.42 6.94
CA ARG A 134 5.83 12.38 6.50
C ARG A 134 6.00 11.46 5.29
N TYR A 135 5.41 10.28 5.32
CA TYR A 135 5.51 9.29 4.24
C TYR A 135 4.82 9.78 2.96
N VAL A 136 3.60 10.32 3.06
CA VAL A 136 2.87 10.86 1.90
C VAL A 136 3.64 12.01 1.24
N ASN A 137 4.27 12.88 2.04
CA ASN A 137 5.11 13.94 1.50
C ASN A 137 6.40 13.40 0.85
N SER A 138 6.97 12.28 1.35
CA SER A 138 8.16 11.70 0.72
C SER A 138 7.89 11.02 -0.63
N ILE A 139 6.67 10.54 -0.88
CA ILE A 139 6.35 9.90 -2.18
C ILE A 139 6.06 10.91 -3.29
N GLY A 140 5.76 12.17 -2.97
CA GLY A 140 5.44 13.21 -3.96
C GLY A 140 6.48 13.36 -5.09
N PRO A 141 7.77 13.52 -4.78
CA PRO A 141 8.83 13.57 -5.78
C PRO A 141 9.00 12.26 -6.58
N GLU A 142 8.69 11.10 -5.98
CA GLU A 142 8.74 9.81 -6.68
C GLU A 142 7.62 9.73 -7.71
N LEU A 143 6.42 10.14 -7.34
CA LEU A 143 5.24 10.20 -8.22
C LEU A 143 5.47 11.18 -9.39
N GLN A 144 6.07 12.34 -9.11
CA GLN A 144 6.41 13.33 -10.13
C GLN A 144 7.36 12.76 -11.19
N LYS A 145 8.37 12.01 -10.75
CA LYS A 145 9.40 11.44 -11.62
C LYS A 145 9.02 10.09 -12.22
N GLY A 146 7.89 9.51 -11.82
CA GLY A 146 7.51 8.15 -12.21
C GLY A 146 8.50 7.09 -11.70
N VAL A 147 9.13 7.33 -10.55
CA VAL A 147 10.06 6.38 -9.95
C VAL A 147 9.28 5.19 -9.42
N ILE A 148 9.71 4.00 -9.82
CA ILE A 148 9.26 2.72 -9.26
C ILE A 148 10.25 2.35 -8.15
N PRO A 149 9.86 2.40 -6.87
CA PRO A 149 10.80 2.08 -5.79
C PRO A 149 11.25 0.62 -5.84
N PRO A 150 12.50 0.30 -5.41
CA PRO A 150 13.01 -1.08 -5.43
C PRO A 150 12.13 -2.08 -4.65
N PHE A 151 11.45 -1.59 -3.60
CA PHE A 151 10.57 -2.41 -2.78
C PHE A 151 9.37 -2.99 -3.53
N ILE A 152 9.02 -2.46 -4.71
CA ILE A 152 7.99 -3.05 -5.57
C ILE A 152 8.45 -4.41 -6.09
N ALA A 153 9.70 -4.51 -6.56
CA ALA A 153 10.28 -5.78 -7.01
C ALA A 153 10.47 -6.76 -5.84
N GLU A 154 10.80 -6.25 -4.64
CA GLU A 154 10.86 -7.07 -3.43
C GLU A 154 9.49 -7.65 -3.07
N LYS A 155 8.43 -6.82 -3.01
CA LYS A 155 7.07 -7.29 -2.75
C LYS A 155 6.66 -8.36 -3.78
N ASP A 156 6.97 -8.15 -5.05
CA ASP A 156 6.69 -9.10 -6.13
C ASP A 156 7.40 -10.44 -5.94
N ALA A 157 8.65 -10.41 -5.47
CA ALA A 157 9.43 -11.60 -5.16
C ALA A 157 8.86 -12.33 -3.93
N VAL A 158 8.53 -11.59 -2.86
CA VAL A 158 7.90 -12.14 -1.64
C VAL A 158 6.53 -12.75 -1.97
N THR A 159 5.75 -12.12 -2.85
CA THR A 159 4.47 -12.66 -3.35
C THR A 159 4.68 -13.99 -4.09
N ALA A 160 5.66 -14.04 -4.98
CA ALA A 160 5.98 -15.28 -5.70
C ALA A 160 6.48 -16.39 -4.77
N TYR A 161 7.28 -16.03 -3.77
CA TYR A 161 7.73 -16.95 -2.72
C TYR A 161 6.57 -17.52 -1.92
N ALA A 162 5.66 -16.67 -1.44
CA ALA A 162 4.48 -17.10 -0.71
C ALA A 162 3.61 -18.05 -1.56
N ARG A 163 3.42 -17.75 -2.85
CA ARG A 163 2.71 -18.65 -3.79
C ARG A 163 3.41 -19.99 -3.95
N GLN A 164 4.73 -20.03 -4.08
CA GLN A 164 5.50 -21.28 -4.13
C GLN A 164 5.40 -22.08 -2.82
N ARG A 165 5.22 -21.39 -1.69
CA ARG A 165 4.88 -22.01 -0.39
C ARG A 165 3.41 -22.43 -0.28
N GLY A 166 2.61 -22.29 -1.34
CA GLY A 166 1.22 -22.71 -1.41
C GLY A 166 0.23 -21.72 -0.78
N GLU A 167 0.62 -20.46 -0.60
CA GLU A 167 -0.32 -19.40 -0.22
C GLU A 167 -1.21 -19.01 -1.42
N PRO A 168 -2.48 -18.62 -1.17
CA PRO A 168 -3.39 -18.20 -2.21
C PRO A 168 -3.04 -16.82 -2.77
N GLU A 169 -3.69 -16.45 -3.87
CA GLU A 169 -3.69 -15.06 -4.35
C GLU A 169 -4.38 -14.10 -3.37
N GLY A 170 -4.05 -12.81 -3.43
CA GLY A 170 -4.62 -11.79 -2.55
C GLY A 170 -4.15 -11.91 -1.09
N LEU A 171 -2.98 -12.51 -0.85
CA LEU A 171 -2.35 -12.52 0.46
C LEU A 171 -1.88 -11.11 0.82
N HIS A 172 -2.27 -10.61 1.99
CA HIS A 172 -1.83 -9.29 2.46
C HIS A 172 -0.36 -9.37 2.90
N ILE A 173 0.54 -8.80 2.09
CA ILE A 173 1.98 -8.73 2.37
C ILE A 173 2.31 -7.31 2.82
N TYR A 174 2.53 -7.18 4.12
CA TYR A 174 2.89 -5.92 4.76
C TYR A 174 4.38 -5.65 4.62
N ARG A 175 4.73 -4.41 4.35
CA ARG A 175 6.09 -3.91 4.48
C ARG A 175 6.32 -3.50 5.94
N ASP A 176 7.24 -4.19 6.61
CA ASP A 176 7.57 -3.97 8.04
C ASP A 176 8.74 -2.99 8.20
N GLY A 177 9.47 -2.71 7.12
CA GLY A 177 10.61 -1.82 7.07
C GLY A 177 11.34 -1.95 5.74
N ASP A 178 12.55 -1.44 5.66
CA ASP A 178 13.41 -1.67 4.50
C ASP A 178 13.76 -3.15 4.41
N HIS A 179 13.56 -3.73 3.22
CA HIS A 179 13.89 -5.12 2.93
C HIS A 179 13.17 -6.17 3.78
N GLN A 180 12.16 -5.78 4.58
CA GLN A 180 11.47 -6.66 5.51
C GLN A 180 9.97 -6.64 5.26
N TYR A 181 9.42 -7.85 5.10
CA TYR A 181 8.02 -8.08 4.79
C TYR A 181 7.42 -9.09 5.76
N SER A 182 6.11 -9.00 5.93
CA SER A 182 5.39 -10.02 6.67
C SER A 182 4.01 -10.33 6.14
N TYR A 183 3.58 -11.56 6.37
CA TYR A 183 2.21 -12.01 6.11
C TYR A 183 1.80 -13.06 7.12
N THR A 184 0.49 -13.25 7.29
CA THR A 184 -0.04 -14.37 8.06
C THR A 184 -0.41 -15.50 7.12
N SER A 185 0.28 -16.64 7.23
CA SER A 185 0.01 -17.81 6.39
C SER A 185 -1.46 -18.25 6.54
N ARG A 186 -2.13 -18.48 5.42
CA ARG A 186 -3.50 -19.02 5.43
C ARG A 186 -3.52 -20.50 5.77
N ARG A 187 -2.37 -21.18 5.65
CA ARG A 187 -2.22 -22.61 5.89
C ARG A 187 -2.19 -22.95 7.37
N ASP A 188 -1.43 -22.19 8.16
CA ASP A 188 -1.21 -22.49 9.59
C ASP A 188 -1.55 -21.32 10.53
N ARG A 189 -1.99 -20.18 9.99
CA ARG A 189 -2.34 -18.95 10.72
C ARG A 189 -1.17 -18.32 11.50
N ARG A 190 0.07 -18.69 11.20
CA ARG A 190 1.26 -18.10 11.81
C ARG A 190 1.83 -16.98 10.94
N LYS A 191 2.47 -16.01 11.58
CA LYS A 191 3.22 -14.95 10.89
C LYS A 191 4.41 -15.60 10.16
N ARG A 192 4.73 -15.06 8.99
CA ARG A 192 5.98 -15.29 8.26
C ARG A 192 6.68 -13.95 8.11
N THR A 193 7.99 -13.96 8.35
CA THR A 193 8.85 -12.78 8.21
C THR A 193 9.80 -13.04 7.06
N VAL A 194 9.73 -12.25 5.99
CA VAL A 194 10.56 -12.45 4.81
C VAL A 194 11.49 -11.26 4.64
N LEU A 195 12.78 -11.53 4.67
CA LEU A 195 13.82 -10.58 4.30
C LEU A 195 14.12 -10.71 2.81
N ALA A 196 14.23 -9.59 2.10
CA ALA A 196 14.52 -9.55 0.67
C ALA A 196 15.83 -8.81 0.40
N ALA A 197 16.66 -9.31 -0.52
CA ALA A 197 17.90 -8.67 -0.91
C ALA A 197 18.09 -8.75 -2.42
N ALA A 198 18.50 -7.64 -3.05
CA ALA A 198 18.84 -7.62 -4.47
C ALA A 198 20.19 -8.31 -4.75
N SER A 199 21.10 -8.28 -3.78
CA SER A 199 22.36 -9.02 -3.82
C SER A 199 22.71 -9.53 -2.42
N LEU A 200 23.49 -10.62 -2.36
CA LEU A 200 23.96 -11.18 -1.08
C LEU A 200 24.94 -10.23 -0.36
N GLU A 201 25.64 -9.38 -1.10
CA GLU A 201 26.58 -8.39 -0.55
C GLU A 201 25.88 -7.28 0.23
N ASN A 202 24.64 -6.94 -0.16
CA ASN A 202 23.84 -5.87 0.46
C ASN A 202 22.66 -6.43 1.25
N ALA A 203 22.81 -7.64 1.81
CA ALA A 203 21.74 -8.29 2.54
C ALA A 203 21.41 -7.55 3.85
N PRO A 204 20.12 -7.45 4.23
CA PRO A 204 19.72 -6.77 5.46
C PRO A 204 20.18 -7.53 6.72
N ALA A 205 20.17 -6.86 7.87
CA ALA A 205 20.52 -7.48 9.14
C ALA A 205 19.64 -8.71 9.44
N GLY A 206 20.27 -9.78 9.91
CA GLY A 206 19.59 -11.06 10.19
C GLY A 206 19.35 -11.95 8.97
N PHE A 207 19.79 -11.54 7.78
CA PHE A 207 19.72 -12.36 6.57
C PHE A 207 20.76 -13.49 6.60
N VAL A 208 20.33 -14.73 6.34
CA VAL A 208 21.21 -15.91 6.29
C VAL A 208 21.31 -16.39 4.85
N SER A 209 22.43 -16.08 4.19
CA SER A 209 22.61 -16.28 2.74
C SER A 209 22.52 -17.74 2.29
N GLU A 210 22.95 -18.67 3.14
CA GLU A 210 22.99 -20.11 2.88
C GLU A 210 21.59 -20.73 2.91
N GLN A 211 20.64 -20.05 3.55
CA GLN A 211 19.23 -20.46 3.65
C GLN A 211 18.34 -19.60 2.75
N ALA A 212 18.94 -18.71 1.93
CA ALA A 212 18.19 -17.83 1.05
C ALA A 212 17.74 -18.54 -0.22
N HIS A 213 16.61 -18.11 -0.74
CA HIS A 213 16.00 -18.62 -1.95
C HIS A 213 16.01 -17.56 -3.05
N ALA A 214 16.49 -17.92 -4.24
CA ALA A 214 16.45 -17.04 -5.41
C ALA A 214 15.05 -17.07 -6.04
N VAL A 215 14.32 -15.96 -5.96
CA VAL A 215 12.96 -15.81 -6.51
C VAL A 215 12.85 -14.48 -7.23
N LYS A 216 12.41 -14.49 -8.51
CA LYS A 216 12.27 -13.30 -9.35
C LYS A 216 13.51 -12.37 -9.37
N GLY A 217 14.71 -12.95 -9.36
CA GLY A 217 15.96 -12.17 -9.38
C GLY A 217 16.36 -11.54 -8.04
N MET A 218 15.65 -11.87 -6.96
CA MET A 218 15.96 -11.45 -5.59
C MET A 218 16.31 -12.66 -4.72
N TYR A 219 17.04 -12.43 -3.64
CA TYR A 219 17.31 -13.43 -2.60
C TYR A 219 16.36 -13.20 -1.43
N LEU A 220 15.61 -14.24 -1.06
CA LEU A 220 14.62 -14.18 0.00
C LEU A 220 14.97 -15.13 1.13
N TYR A 221 14.90 -14.65 2.36
CA TYR A 221 15.13 -15.45 3.55
C TYR A 221 13.94 -15.35 4.49
N CYS A 222 13.40 -16.50 4.88
CA CYS A 222 12.28 -16.62 5.82
C CYS A 222 12.72 -17.51 7.00
N PRO A 223 12.98 -16.96 8.20
CA PRO A 223 13.42 -17.73 9.36
C PRO A 223 12.46 -18.87 9.72
N GLU A 224 11.16 -18.67 9.49
CA GLU A 224 10.14 -19.67 9.82
C GLU A 224 10.10 -20.87 8.85
N ASP A 225 10.77 -20.77 7.71
CA ASP A 225 10.80 -21.83 6.69
C ASP A 225 12.19 -22.48 6.51
N VAL A 226 13.11 -22.24 7.46
CA VAL A 226 14.48 -22.79 7.42
C VAL A 226 14.46 -24.32 7.32
N GLY A 227 15.29 -24.85 6.41
CA GLY A 227 15.37 -26.28 6.16
C GLY A 227 14.22 -26.87 5.33
N ILE A 228 13.26 -26.05 4.89
CA ILE A 228 12.16 -26.48 4.01
C ILE A 228 12.50 -26.05 2.57
N PRO A 229 12.84 -26.96 1.65
CA PRO A 229 13.10 -26.62 0.26
C PRO A 229 11.89 -25.94 -0.40
N LEU A 230 12.15 -24.99 -1.30
CA LEU A 230 11.09 -24.49 -2.17
C LEU A 230 10.73 -25.56 -3.22
N PRO A 231 9.43 -25.75 -3.53
CA PRO A 231 9.03 -26.60 -4.63
C PRO A 231 9.64 -26.12 -5.95
N GLU A 232 10.18 -27.03 -6.76
CA GLU A 232 10.74 -26.68 -8.06
C GLU A 232 9.66 -26.11 -8.99
N HIS A 233 9.95 -24.96 -9.62
CA HIS A 233 9.09 -24.41 -10.66
C HIS A 233 9.02 -25.38 -11.86
N PRO A 234 7.85 -25.62 -12.48
CA PRO A 234 7.72 -26.52 -13.63
C PRO A 234 8.65 -26.20 -14.81
N GLU A 235 9.03 -24.93 -14.99
CA GLU A 235 9.98 -24.51 -16.03
C GLU A 235 11.43 -24.94 -15.73
N ASN A 236 11.81 -25.05 -14.46
CA ASN A 236 13.12 -25.56 -14.06
C ASN A 236 13.20 -27.10 -14.16
N ILE A 237 12.07 -27.80 -14.11
CA ILE A 237 11.99 -29.25 -14.36
C ILE A 237 12.36 -29.56 -15.82
N LYS A 238 12.01 -28.69 -16.78
CA LYS A 238 12.41 -28.87 -18.18
C LYS A 238 13.92 -28.68 -18.39
N LYS A 239 14.50 -27.61 -17.83
CA LYS A 239 15.95 -27.34 -17.93
C LYS A 239 16.81 -28.36 -17.17
N SER A 240 16.36 -28.90 -16.04
CA SER A 240 17.11 -29.90 -15.28
C SER A 240 17.10 -31.28 -15.97
N ARG A 241 16.02 -31.62 -16.68
CA ARG A 241 15.93 -32.82 -17.52
C ARG A 241 16.80 -32.72 -18.78
N GLU A 242 16.90 -31.55 -19.41
CA GLU A 242 17.80 -31.34 -20.55
C GLU A 242 19.28 -31.46 -20.16
N LYS A 243 19.69 -30.93 -19.00
CA LYS A 243 21.07 -31.07 -18.49
C LYS A 243 21.46 -32.50 -18.09
N LYS A 244 20.50 -33.35 -17.71
CA LYS A 244 20.75 -34.77 -17.41
C LYS A 244 20.66 -35.69 -18.64
N GLY A 245 20.43 -35.14 -19.83
CA GLY A 245 20.19 -35.89 -21.07
C GLY A 245 21.38 -36.00 -22.03
N VAL A 246 22.60 -35.64 -21.62
CA VAL A 246 23.80 -35.77 -22.47
C VAL A 246 24.96 -36.37 -21.68
N GLU A 247 24.85 -37.65 -21.36
CA GLU A 247 26.01 -38.55 -21.28
C GLU A 247 25.67 -39.77 -22.16
N ARG A 248 26.28 -39.80 -23.35
CA ARG A 248 26.45 -40.98 -24.21
C ARG A 248 27.87 -40.94 -24.74
#